data_AF-A0A1F5G7H6-F1
#
_entry.id   AF-A0A1F5G7H6-F1
#
_cell.length_a   1.000
_cell.length_b   1.000
_cell.length_c   1.000
_cell.angle_alpha   90.00
_cell.angle_beta   90.00
_cell.angle_gamma   90.00
#
_symmetry.space_group_name_H-M   'P 1'
#
loop_
_entity.id
_entity.type
_entity.pdbx_description
1 polymer ?
#
loop_
_entity_poly.entity_id
_entity_poly.type
_entity_poly.pdbx_seq_one_letter_code
_entity_poly.pdbx_strand_id
1 'polypeptide(L)'
;MKKKDLNDLKTKNLDELAKKIADLEKGKTNELLELKMGKTKNVHATGNIKKDIAKINTIIKMKLVTEKPTSKKKKEEESSVEKTKMTETKSHAPS
;
A
#
# COMPACT_ATOMS: atom_id res chain seq x y z
N MET A 1 18.29 -4.77 -0.86
CA MET A 1 18.79 -3.73 0.06
C MET A 1 19.90 -4.22 0.98
N LYS A 2 20.98 -3.43 1.15
CA LYS A 2 22.10 -3.68 2.08
C LYS A 2 21.78 -3.13 3.48
N LYS A 3 22.57 -3.49 4.49
CA LYS A 3 22.38 -3.04 5.89
C LYS A 3 22.48 -1.52 6.05
N LYS A 4 23.38 -0.86 5.31
CA LYS A 4 23.58 0.59 5.36
C LYS A 4 22.30 1.33 4.94
N ASP A 5 21.76 0.96 3.78
CA ASP A 5 20.52 1.53 3.26
C ASP A 5 19.34 1.42 4.25
N LEU A 6 19.31 0.36 5.07
CA LEU A 6 18.26 0.16 6.07
C LEU A 6 18.36 1.13 7.26
N ASN A 7 19.57 1.52 7.65
CA ASN A 7 19.77 2.55 8.66
C ASN A 7 19.37 3.93 8.12
N ASP A 8 19.69 4.21 6.85
CA ASP A 8 19.31 5.46 6.18
C ASP A 8 17.78 5.60 6.04
N LEU A 9 17.04 4.50 5.94
CA LEU A 9 15.57 4.55 5.91
C LEU A 9 14.95 4.88 7.28
N LYS A 10 15.63 4.60 8.39
CA LYS A 10 15.08 4.87 9.73
C LYS A 10 15.03 6.37 10.03
N THR A 11 15.95 7.15 9.47
CA THR A 11 16.04 8.60 9.68
C THR A 11 15.08 9.40 8.80
N LYS A 12 14.61 8.82 7.69
CA LYS A 12 13.73 9.49 6.71
C LYS A 12 12.30 9.71 7.21
N ASN A 13 11.65 10.73 6.67
CA ASN A 13 10.27 11.05 7.02
C ASN A 13 9.27 10.03 6.42
N LEU A 14 8.07 9.91 6.99
CA LEU A 14 7.04 8.96 6.53
C LEU A 14 6.69 9.19 5.05
N ASP A 15 6.59 10.44 4.62
CA ASP A 15 6.30 10.80 3.22
C ASP A 15 7.39 10.33 2.26
N GLU A 16 8.65 10.40 2.68
CA GLU A 16 9.78 9.93 1.87
C GLU A 16 9.79 8.41 1.77
N LEU A 17 9.41 7.71 2.84
CA LEU A 17 9.26 6.26 2.83
C LEU A 17 8.09 5.83 1.92
N ALA A 18 6.98 6.56 1.93
CA ALA A 18 5.86 6.33 1.03
C ALA A 18 6.25 6.55 -0.44
N LYS A 19 6.97 7.64 -0.77
CA LYS A 19 7.52 7.88 -2.11
C LYS A 19 8.45 6.74 -2.55
N LYS A 20 9.33 6.28 -1.65
CA LYS A 20 10.24 5.15 -1.91
C LYS A 20 9.47 3.86 -2.24
N ILE A 21 8.35 3.60 -1.55
CA ILE A 21 7.49 2.44 -1.86
C ILE A 21 6.90 2.58 -3.26
N ALA A 22 6.35 3.74 -3.60
CA ALA A 22 5.76 3.99 -4.93
C ALA A 22 6.78 3.78 -6.07
N ASP A 23 8.02 4.23 -5.88
CA ASP A 23 9.10 4.02 -6.84
C ASP A 23 9.47 2.53 -6.98
N LEU A 24 9.53 1.80 -5.87
CA LEU A 24 9.79 0.36 -5.87
C LEU A 24 8.64 -0.43 -6.53
N GLU A 25 7.39 0.00 -6.39
CA GLU A 25 6.23 -0.62 -7.03
C GLU A 25 6.23 -0.42 -8.55
N LYS A 26 6.61 0.77 -9.02
CA LYS A 26 6.85 1.03 -10.45
C LYS A 26 7.97 0.15 -10.98
N GLY A 27 9.10 0.11 -10.27
CA GLY A 27 10.24 -0.74 -10.62
C GLY A 27 9.88 -2.23 -10.67
N LYS A 28 9.09 -2.72 -9.71
CA LYS A 28 8.56 -4.09 -9.69
C LYS A 28 7.73 -4.40 -10.94
N THR A 29 6.90 -3.44 -11.37
CA THR A 29 6.02 -3.61 -12.53
C THR A 29 6.85 -3.69 -13.81
N ASN A 30 7.85 -2.83 -13.95
CA ASN A 30 8.78 -2.86 -15.09
C ASN A 30 9.58 -4.16 -15.15
N GLU A 31 10.18 -4.59 -14.04
CA GLU A 31 10.91 -5.86 -13.96
C GLU A 31 10.03 -7.07 -14.30
N LEU A 32 8.77 -7.07 -13.85
CA LEU A 32 7.82 -8.12 -14.20
C LEU A 32 7.49 -8.11 -15.70
N LEU A 33 7.34 -6.92 -16.29
CA LEU A 33 7.07 -6.77 -17.71
C LEU A 33 8.27 -7.23 -18.54
N GLU A 34 9.48 -6.78 -18.20
CA GLU A 34 10.72 -7.20 -18.86
C GLU A 34 10.93 -8.71 -18.78
N LEU A 35 10.64 -9.32 -17.61
CA LEU A 35 10.74 -10.76 -17.43
C LEU A 35 9.75 -11.51 -18.31
N LYS A 36 8.49 -11.04 -18.37
CA LYS A 36 7.45 -11.62 -19.24
C LYS A 36 7.77 -11.47 -20.72
N MET A 37 8.44 -10.38 -21.10
CA MET A 37 8.94 -10.17 -22.46
C MET A 37 10.23 -10.95 -22.76
N GLY A 38 10.80 -11.69 -21.80
CA GLY A 38 12.07 -12.40 -21.96
C GLY A 38 13.29 -11.48 -22.11
N LYS A 39 13.15 -10.18 -21.82
CA LYS A 39 14.22 -9.18 -21.92
C LYS A 39 15.24 -9.32 -20.79
N THR A 40 14.79 -9.76 -19.62
CA THR A 40 15.64 -10.03 -18.45
C THR A 40 15.54 -11.48 -18.02
N LYS A 41 16.66 -12.08 -17.62
CA LYS A 41 16.73 -13.42 -17.01
C LYS A 41 16.69 -13.37 -15.48
N ASN A 42 16.67 -12.17 -14.90
CA ASN A 42 16.76 -12.01 -13.46
C ASN A 42 15.41 -12.27 -12.77
N VAL A 43 15.08 -13.55 -12.58
CA VAL A 43 13.85 -14.00 -11.91
C VAL A 43 13.75 -13.56 -10.45
N HIS A 44 14.87 -13.19 -9.82
CA HIS A 44 14.92 -12.78 -8.42
C HIS A 44 14.66 -11.29 -8.21
N ALA A 45 14.72 -10.45 -9.26
CA ALA A 45 14.58 -9.01 -9.17
C ALA A 45 13.26 -8.61 -8.48
N THR A 46 12.13 -9.11 -8.98
CA THR A 46 10.80 -8.85 -8.42
C THR A 46 10.69 -9.31 -6.96
N GLY A 47 11.29 -10.46 -6.63
CA GLY A 47 11.32 -10.99 -5.27
C GLY A 47 12.12 -10.13 -4.30
N ASN A 48 13.26 -9.61 -4.75
CA ASN A 48 14.10 -8.69 -3.98
C ASN A 48 13.39 -7.35 -3.75
N ILE A 49 12.71 -6.81 -4.76
CA ILE A 49 11.91 -5.59 -4.64
C ILE A 49 10.78 -5.77 -3.63
N LYS A 50 10.05 -6.91 -3.67
CA LYS A 50 9.03 -7.23 -2.66
C LYS A 50 9.59 -7.26 -1.23
N LYS A 51 10.76 -7.88 -1.05
CA LYS A 51 11.45 -7.92 0.26
C LYS A 51 11.83 -6.52 0.74
N ASP A 52 12.25 -5.65 -0.16
CA ASP A 52 12.64 -4.29 0.19
C ASP A 52 11.42 -3.42 0.53
N ILE A 53 10.29 -3.55 -0.18
CA ILE A 53 9.00 -2.95 0.19
C ILE A 53 8.56 -3.41 1.60
N ALA A 54 8.67 -4.72 1.88
CA ALA A 54 8.29 -5.26 3.19
C ALA A 54 9.11 -4.64 4.33
N LYS A 55 10.42 -4.45 4.14
CA LYS A 55 11.29 -3.81 5.14
C LYS A 55 10.87 -2.36 5.39
N ILE A 56 10.57 -1.59 4.34
CA ILE A 56 10.13 -0.20 4.48
C ILE A 56 8.79 -0.13 5.21
N ASN A 57 7.84 -1.02 4.87
CA ASN A 57 6.55 -1.11 5.58
C ASN A 57 6.72 -1.44 7.06
N THR A 58 7.67 -2.30 7.42
CA THR A 58 7.99 -2.57 8.83
C THR A 58 8.52 -1.32 9.51
N ILE A 59 9.41 -0.55 8.87
CA ILE A 59 9.94 0.70 9.44
C ILE A 59 8.82 1.71 9.67
N ILE A 60 7.90 1.88 8.71
CA ILE A 60 6.72 2.74 8.86
C ILE A 60 5.88 2.29 10.05
N LYS A 61 5.55 0.99 10.13
CA LYS A 61 4.79 0.45 11.27
C LYS A 61 5.48 0.68 12.61
N MET A 62 6.80 0.47 12.67
CA MET A 62 7.57 0.73 13.89
C MET A 62 7.47 2.20 14.31
N LYS A 63 7.63 3.15 13.37
CA LYS A 63 7.45 4.58 13.67
C LYS A 63 6.05 4.89 14.20
N LEU A 64 5.02 4.39 13.52
CA LEU A 64 3.63 4.59 13.92
C LEU A 64 3.29 3.96 15.29
N VAL A 65 3.93 2.85 15.65
CA VAL A 65 3.75 2.20 16.96
C VAL A 65 4.50 2.97 18.05
N THR A 66 5.72 3.44 17.79
CA THR A 66 6.50 4.23 18.75
C THR A 66 5.87 5.60 19.03
N GLU A 67 5.26 6.23 18.02
CA GLU A 67 4.61 7.54 18.15
C GLU A 67 3.19 7.46 18.74
N LYS A 68 2.57 6.27 18.77
CA LYS A 68 1.26 6.06 19.40
C LYS A 68 1.45 5.47 20.81
N PRO A 69 1.35 6.26 21.90
CA PRO A 69 1.12 5.68 23.21
C PRO A 69 -0.23 4.95 23.16
N THR A 70 -0.17 3.62 23.21
CA THR A 70 -1.25 2.66 23.49
C THR A 70 -2.67 3.24 23.54
N SER A 71 -3.33 3.35 22.39
CA SER A 71 -4.79 3.48 22.35
C SER A 71 -5.37 2.39 21.45
N LYS A 72 -5.74 1.27 22.07
CA LYS A 72 -6.73 0.35 21.52
C LYS A 72 -7.99 1.17 21.22
N LYS A 73 -8.37 1.36 19.96
CA LYS A 73 -9.72 1.84 19.62
C LYS A 73 -10.21 1.28 18.29
N LYS A 74 -11.19 0.38 18.45
CA LYS A 74 -12.44 0.20 17.68
C LYS A 74 -12.33 0.20 16.15
N LYS A 75 -12.52 -0.98 15.56
CA LYS A 75 -12.97 -1.15 14.18
C LYS A 75 -14.30 -1.90 14.24
N GLU A 76 -15.41 -1.16 14.29
CA GLU A 76 -16.78 -1.64 14.08
C GLU A 76 -17.66 -0.38 13.95
N GLU A 77 -17.72 0.21 12.75
CA GLU A 77 -18.76 1.20 12.37
C GLU A 77 -18.66 1.56 10.88
N GLU A 78 -18.71 0.58 9.96
CA GLU A 78 -19.00 0.85 8.54
C GLU A 78 -19.84 -0.31 7.96
N SER A 79 -21.13 -0.39 8.31
CA SER A 79 -22.09 -1.25 7.58
C SER A 79 -23.54 -0.74 7.55
N SER A 80 -23.80 0.53 7.88
CA SER A 80 -25.17 1.03 8.06
C SER A 80 -25.64 2.15 7.12
N VAL A 81 -24.89 2.55 6.09
CA VAL A 81 -25.31 3.67 5.21
C VAL A 81 -25.21 3.34 3.72
N GLU A 82 -26.00 2.39 3.23
CA GLU A 82 -26.47 2.42 1.82
C GLU A 82 -27.73 1.56 1.59
N LYS A 83 -28.76 1.73 2.44
CA LYS A 83 -30.07 1.07 2.26
C LYS A 83 -31.24 2.03 2.02
N THR A 84 -30.99 3.33 1.87
CA THR A 84 -32.04 4.37 1.91
C THR A 84 -32.40 5.03 0.58
N LYS A 85 -31.97 4.51 -0.58
CA LYS A 85 -32.29 5.11 -1.90
C LYS A 85 -33.35 4.38 -2.74
N MET A 86 -34.01 3.34 -2.22
CA MET A 86 -35.01 2.58 -3.00
C MET A 86 -36.41 2.59 -2.39
N THR A 87 -36.93 3.74 -1.98
CA THR A 87 -38.37 3.87 -1.71
C THR A 87 -38.82 5.32 -1.89
N GLU A 88 -38.97 5.78 -3.13
CA GLU A 88 -39.96 6.81 -3.46
C GLU A 88 -40.65 6.48 -4.78
N THR A 89 -41.88 5.98 -4.62
CA THR A 89 -42.91 5.74 -5.63
C THR A 89 -43.61 7.05 -6.02
N LYS A 90 -43.88 7.29 -7.31
CA LYS A 90 -45.22 7.75 -7.79
C LYS A 90 -45.30 7.87 -9.33
N SER A 91 -46.01 6.91 -9.92
CA SER A 91 -47.08 7.08 -10.92
C SER A 91 -47.04 8.26 -11.91
N HIS A 92 -46.83 7.97 -13.20
CA HIS A 92 -47.59 8.61 -14.29
C HIS A 92 -47.56 7.70 -15.53
N ALA A 93 -48.73 7.16 -15.91
CA ALA A 93 -48.95 6.51 -17.20
C ALA A 93 -49.74 7.50 -18.07
N PRO A 94 -49.30 7.82 -19.29
CA PRO A 94 -50.09 8.64 -20.20
C PRO A 94 -51.09 7.77 -20.99
N SER A 95 -52.35 8.21 -21.01
CA SER A 95 -53.38 7.83 -21.98
C SER A 95 -53.25 8.64 -23.26
#